data_AF-A0A9P5XTI7-F1
#
_entry.id   AF-A0A9P5XTI7-F1
#
_cell.length_a   1.000
_cell.length_b   1.000
_cell.length_c   1.000
_cell.angle_alpha   90.00
_cell.angle_beta   90.00
_cell.angle_gamma   90.00
#
_symmetry.space_group_name_H-M   'P 1'
#
loop_
_entity.id
_entity.type
_entity.pdbx_description
1 polymer ?
#
loop_
_entity_poly.entity_id
_entity_poly.type
_entity_poly.pdbx_seq_one_letter_code
_entity_poly.pdbx_strand_id
1 'polypeptide(L)'
;PSPRTICSLPPEGHSHPDKISMVPILGRNPSKETLFLQNEFEEYVLPHVHPYFERLKPLLLRWWKILRIAYRFPHFEKIHDWFLDALRDSISTLKQDPPEVHPASADVDAFRRKDLRSLQYFPNQDSGGHQP
;
A
#
# COMPACT_ATOMS: atom_id res chain seq x y z
N PRO A 1 -30.33 -46.64 -39.29
CA PRO A 1 -29.35 -46.33 -38.22
C PRO A 1 -28.29 -45.35 -38.77
N SER A 2 -28.59 -44.06 -38.64
CA SER A 2 -27.88 -42.95 -39.29
C SER A 2 -26.61 -42.51 -38.53
N PRO A 3 -25.65 -41.92 -39.27
CA PRO A 3 -24.33 -41.53 -38.78
C PRO A 3 -24.40 -40.30 -37.86
N ARG A 4 -23.54 -40.25 -36.85
CA ARG A 4 -23.43 -39.11 -35.93
C ARG A 4 -22.84 -37.90 -36.66
N THR A 5 -23.69 -36.93 -36.92
CA THR A 5 -23.40 -35.61 -37.48
C THR A 5 -22.37 -34.86 -36.62
N ILE A 6 -21.33 -34.39 -37.30
CA ILE A 6 -20.41 -33.34 -36.86
C ILE A 6 -21.23 -32.08 -36.59
N CYS A 7 -21.29 -31.60 -35.35
CA CYS A 7 -21.81 -30.27 -35.05
C CYS A 7 -20.66 -29.27 -35.04
N SER A 8 -20.65 -28.49 -36.11
CA SER A 8 -19.86 -27.30 -36.37
C SER A 8 -19.99 -26.26 -35.27
N LEU A 9 -18.88 -25.58 -34.99
CA LEU A 9 -18.82 -24.29 -34.28
C LEU A 9 -19.75 -23.26 -34.93
N PRO A 10 -20.46 -22.42 -34.15
CA PRO A 10 -20.78 -21.08 -34.60
C PRO A 10 -19.56 -20.14 -34.40
N PRO A 11 -19.24 -19.28 -35.37
CA PRO A 11 -18.39 -18.11 -35.17
C PRO A 11 -19.22 -17.01 -34.46
N GLU A 12 -18.66 -15.80 -34.32
CA GLU A 12 -19.24 -14.62 -33.64
C GLU A 12 -18.89 -14.62 -32.13
N GLY A 13 -17.77 -14.02 -31.74
CA GLY A 13 -17.59 -12.58 -31.88
C GLY A 13 -18.17 -11.86 -30.66
N HIS A 14 -17.65 -12.19 -29.47
CA HIS A 14 -17.75 -11.29 -28.33
C HIS A 14 -16.34 -10.81 -28.04
N SER A 15 -16.03 -9.63 -28.58
CA SER A 15 -14.91 -8.79 -28.20
C SER A 15 -15.00 -8.56 -26.70
N HIS A 16 -14.31 -9.40 -25.93
CA HIS A 16 -14.02 -9.11 -24.55
C HIS A 16 -12.98 -7.97 -24.57
N PRO A 17 -13.32 -6.76 -24.12
CA PRO A 17 -12.36 -5.67 -24.11
C PRO A 17 -11.26 -6.06 -23.14
N ASP A 18 -10.07 -6.15 -23.69
CA ASP A 18 -8.81 -5.98 -22.99
C ASP A 18 -8.68 -6.77 -21.69
N LYS A 19 -8.28 -8.03 -21.85
CA LYS A 19 -7.29 -8.57 -20.91
C LYS A 19 -6.04 -7.70 -21.06
N ILE A 20 -6.04 -6.54 -20.40
CA ILE A 20 -4.84 -5.76 -20.12
C ILE A 20 -3.89 -6.76 -19.49
N SER A 21 -2.85 -7.09 -20.24
CA SER A 21 -1.77 -7.95 -19.82
C SER A 21 -1.30 -7.44 -18.47
N MET A 22 -1.68 -8.17 -17.42
CA MET A 22 -1.42 -7.86 -16.03
C MET A 22 0.04 -8.22 -15.75
N VAL A 23 0.96 -7.55 -16.44
CA VAL A 23 2.35 -7.52 -16.00
C VAL A 23 2.36 -6.58 -14.82
N PRO A 24 2.67 -7.04 -13.59
CA PRO A 24 2.85 -6.13 -12.47
C PRO A 24 3.85 -5.07 -12.90
N ILE A 25 3.62 -3.79 -12.61
CA ILE A 25 4.60 -2.73 -12.90
C ILE A 25 6.00 -3.12 -12.40
N LEU A 26 6.06 -3.80 -11.25
CA LEU A 26 7.30 -4.36 -10.68
C LEU A 26 7.98 -5.40 -11.59
N GLY A 27 7.22 -6.17 -12.36
CA GLY A 27 7.72 -7.13 -13.34
C GLY A 27 8.17 -6.49 -14.66
N ARG A 28 7.78 -5.25 -14.94
CA ARG A 28 8.27 -4.47 -16.09
C ARG A 28 9.62 -3.81 -15.85
N ASN A 29 10.09 -3.75 -14.60
CA ASN A 29 11.28 -3.02 -14.18
C ASN A 29 11.39 -1.61 -14.82
N PRO A 30 10.34 -0.76 -14.70
CA PRO A 30 10.37 0.59 -15.24
C PRO A 30 11.53 1.37 -14.64
N SER A 31 12.14 2.25 -15.43
CA SER A 31 13.09 3.21 -14.87
C SER A 31 12.37 4.05 -13.81
N LYS A 32 13.10 4.54 -12.79
CA LYS A 32 12.53 5.45 -11.79
C LYS A 32 11.79 6.62 -12.46
N GLU A 33 12.28 7.06 -13.61
CA GLU A 33 11.70 8.13 -14.42
C GLU A 33 10.28 7.82 -14.92
N THR A 34 10.02 6.61 -15.43
CA THR A 34 8.68 6.26 -15.93
C THR A 34 7.66 6.14 -14.80
N LEU A 35 8.06 5.59 -13.65
CA LEU A 35 7.22 5.52 -12.45
C LEU A 35 6.72 6.92 -12.04
N PHE A 36 7.60 7.92 -11.99
CA PHE A 36 7.24 9.26 -11.50
C PHE A 36 6.59 10.18 -12.55
N LEU A 37 6.33 9.71 -13.77
CA LEU A 37 5.73 10.51 -14.85
C LEU A 37 4.25 10.18 -15.10
N GLN A 38 3.80 8.96 -14.85
CA GLN A 38 2.45 8.50 -15.18
C GLN A 38 1.49 8.46 -13.98
N ASN A 39 0.18 8.32 -14.26
CA ASN A 39 -0.88 8.01 -13.28
C ASN A 39 -0.87 6.51 -12.88
N GLU A 40 0.30 5.89 -12.99
CA GLU A 40 0.50 4.46 -12.74
C GLU A 40 0.23 4.07 -11.28
N PHE A 41 0.39 5.01 -10.35
CA PHE A 41 0.10 4.76 -8.94
C PHE A 41 -1.39 4.51 -8.71
N GLU A 42 -2.24 5.32 -9.31
CA GLU A 42 -3.69 5.21 -9.21
C GLU A 42 -4.22 3.98 -9.95
N GLU A 43 -3.62 3.65 -11.09
CA GLU A 43 -4.06 2.52 -11.93
C GLU A 43 -3.55 1.16 -11.43
N TYR A 44 -2.35 1.10 -10.85
CA TYR A 44 -1.70 -0.18 -10.53
C TYR A 44 -1.36 -0.36 -9.05
N VAL A 45 -1.27 0.69 -8.24
CA VAL A 45 -0.94 0.56 -6.81
C VAL A 45 -2.19 0.69 -5.95
N LEU A 46 -2.99 1.74 -6.13
CA LEU A 46 -4.20 1.98 -5.34
C LEU A 46 -5.22 0.83 -5.37
N PRO A 47 -5.47 0.12 -6.50
CA PRO A 47 -6.44 -0.97 -6.53
C PRO A 47 -6.02 -2.20 -5.71
N HIS A 48 -4.72 -2.36 -5.46
CA HIS A 48 -4.16 -3.47 -4.68
C HIS A 48 -4.06 -3.15 -3.19
N VAL A 49 -4.37 -1.91 -2.78
CA VAL A 49 -4.45 -1.56 -1.36
C VAL A 49 -5.65 -2.27 -0.75
N HIS A 50 -5.39 -3.10 0.25
CA HIS A 50 -6.41 -3.87 0.93
C HIS A 50 -7.51 -2.94 1.49
N PRO A 51 -8.82 -3.28 1.39
CA PRO A 51 -9.92 -2.42 1.83
C PRO A 51 -9.85 -1.95 3.29
N TYR A 52 -9.18 -2.73 4.15
CA TYR A 52 -8.86 -2.30 5.52
C TYR A 52 -8.14 -0.93 5.57
N PHE A 53 -7.30 -0.63 4.56
CA PHE A 53 -6.55 0.61 4.44
C PHE A 53 -7.21 1.63 3.50
N GLU A 54 -8.51 1.47 3.17
CA GLU A 54 -9.22 2.36 2.23
C GLU A 54 -9.11 3.83 2.66
N ARG A 55 -9.26 4.10 3.96
CA ARG A 55 -9.15 5.45 4.55
C ARG A 55 -7.75 6.05 4.41
N LEU A 56 -6.71 5.26 4.15
CA LEU A 56 -5.34 5.72 3.94
C LEU A 56 -5.03 6.01 2.46
N LYS A 57 -5.88 5.59 1.51
CA LYS A 57 -5.64 5.86 0.08
C LYS A 57 -5.42 7.35 -0.23
N PRO A 58 -6.14 8.31 0.37
CA PRO A 58 -5.87 9.74 0.16
C PRO A 58 -4.46 10.17 0.60
N LEU A 59 -3.97 9.63 1.73
CA LEU A 59 -2.61 9.88 2.21
C LEU A 59 -1.58 9.31 1.23
N LEU A 60 -1.77 8.06 0.83
CA LEU A 60 -0.88 7.37 -0.10
C LEU A 60 -0.78 8.13 -1.44
N LEU A 61 -1.90 8.63 -1.94
CA LEU A 61 -1.94 9.47 -3.14
C LEU A 61 -1.18 10.80 -2.97
N ARG A 62 -1.35 11.46 -1.82
CA ARG A 62 -0.65 12.72 -1.52
C ARG A 62 0.85 12.51 -1.37
N TRP A 63 1.26 11.43 -0.70
CA TRP A 63 2.66 11.01 -0.62
C TRP A 63 3.25 10.73 -1.99
N TRP A 64 2.53 10.02 -2.85
CA TRP A 64 2.99 9.77 -4.22
C TRP A 64 3.30 11.06 -4.96
N LYS A 65 2.41 12.06 -4.87
CA LYS A 65 2.61 13.39 -5.47
C LYS A 65 3.85 14.09 -4.90
N ILE A 66 4.05 14.03 -3.59
CA ILE A 66 5.23 14.61 -2.92
C ILE A 66 6.51 13.92 -3.42
N LEU A 67 6.52 12.59 -3.53
CA LEU A 67 7.66 11.83 -4.04
C LEU A 67 7.99 12.15 -5.50
N ARG A 68 6.98 12.35 -6.35
CA ARG A 68 7.19 12.81 -7.73
C ARG A 68 7.87 14.17 -7.78
N ILE A 69 7.45 15.10 -6.92
CA ILE A 69 8.04 16.45 -6.84
C ILE A 69 9.47 16.35 -6.31
N ALA A 70 9.69 15.56 -5.25
CA ALA A 70 11.01 15.30 -4.68
C ALA A 70 11.98 14.71 -5.70
N TYR A 71 11.50 13.77 -6.50
CA TYR A 71 12.28 13.16 -7.57
C TYR A 71 12.65 14.18 -8.66
N ARG A 72 11.70 15.03 -9.05
CA ARG A 72 11.93 16.07 -10.07
C ARG A 72 12.82 17.21 -9.59
N PHE A 73 12.78 17.52 -8.29
CA PHE A 73 13.45 18.64 -7.64
C PHE A 73 14.15 18.18 -6.34
N PRO A 74 15.32 17.52 -6.44
CA PRO A 74 15.98 16.89 -5.29
C PRO A 74 16.49 17.88 -4.22
N HIS A 75 16.60 19.17 -4.56
CA HIS A 75 17.03 20.23 -3.63
C HIS A 75 15.85 21.05 -3.07
N PHE A 76 14.62 20.56 -3.21
CA PHE A 76 13.46 21.24 -2.65
C PHE A 76 13.37 20.99 -1.14
N GLU A 77 13.78 21.98 -0.34
CA GLU A 77 13.88 21.84 1.12
C GLU A 77 12.53 21.54 1.81
N LYS A 78 11.41 21.94 1.21
CA LYS A 78 10.07 21.81 1.80
C LYS A 78 9.40 20.45 1.61
N ILE A 79 10.05 19.48 0.97
CA ILE A 79 9.51 18.12 0.79
C ILE A 79 9.15 17.51 2.16
N HIS A 80 10.04 17.69 3.13
CA HIS A 80 9.86 17.16 4.47
C HIS A 80 8.63 17.77 5.17
N ASP A 81 8.46 19.08 5.09
CA ASP A 81 7.32 19.77 5.69
C ASP A 81 6.00 19.33 5.06
N TRP A 82 5.97 19.20 3.73
CA TRP A 82 4.78 18.72 3.02
C TRP A 82 4.40 17.29 3.41
N PHE A 83 5.40 16.45 3.67
CA PHE A 83 5.19 15.10 4.15
C PHE A 83 4.60 15.07 5.56
N LEU A 84 5.13 15.90 6.46
CA LEU A 84 4.61 16.06 7.81
C LEU A 84 3.17 16.60 7.81
N ASP A 85 2.88 17.57 6.97
CA ASP A 85 1.55 18.15 6.86
C ASP A 85 0.55 17.14 6.29
N ALA A 86 0.93 16.36 5.28
CA ALA A 86 0.10 15.26 4.77
C ALA A 86 -0.24 14.24 5.87
N LEU A 87 0.73 13.91 6.73
CA LEU A 87 0.51 13.04 7.89
C LEU A 87 -0.42 13.65 8.93
N ARG A 88 -0.18 14.91 9.32
CA ARG A 88 -1.01 15.63 10.29
C ARG A 88 -2.46 15.70 9.83
N ASP A 89 -2.69 16.06 8.58
CA ASP A 89 -4.03 16.14 7.98
C ASP A 89 -4.72 14.78 8.00
N SER A 90 -3.99 13.71 7.67
CA SER A 90 -4.54 12.35 7.66
C SER A 90 -4.88 11.86 9.07
N ILE A 91 -4.02 12.14 10.05
CA ILE A 91 -4.29 11.84 11.47
C ILE A 91 -5.51 12.62 11.95
N SER A 92 -5.61 13.91 11.60
CA SER A 92 -6.77 14.74 11.95
C SER A 92 -8.06 14.16 11.38
N THR A 93 -8.03 13.73 10.11
CA THR A 93 -9.17 13.11 9.42
C THR A 93 -9.59 11.81 10.11
N LEU A 94 -8.64 10.94 10.43
CA LEU A 94 -8.90 9.67 11.13
C LEU A 94 -9.38 9.84 12.57
N LYS A 95 -9.06 10.98 13.22
CA LYS A 95 -9.60 11.31 14.55
C LYS A 95 -11.03 11.80 14.49
N GLN A 96 -11.41 12.50 13.43
CA GLN A 96 -12.77 13.01 13.23
C GLN A 96 -13.74 11.89 12.85
N ASP A 97 -13.29 10.98 11.99
CA ASP A 97 -14.00 9.76 11.62
C ASP A 97 -13.13 8.55 11.95
N PRO A 98 -13.21 8.01 13.18
CA PRO A 98 -12.48 6.82 13.57
C PRO A 98 -13.02 5.59 12.85
N PRO A 99 -12.14 4.66 12.43
CA PRO A 99 -12.59 3.42 11.80
C PRO A 99 -13.41 2.59 12.78
N GLU A 100 -14.44 1.92 12.24
CA GLU A 100 -15.21 0.96 13.02
C GLU A 100 -14.29 -0.15 13.53
N VAL A 101 -14.19 -0.28 14.85
CA VAL A 101 -13.34 -1.28 15.47
C VAL A 101 -14.07 -2.61 15.38
N HIS A 102 -13.59 -3.51 14.52
CA HIS A 102 -14.10 -4.86 14.48
C HIS A 102 -13.83 -5.53 15.84
N PRO A 103 -14.76 -6.29 16.45
CA PRO A 103 -14.58 -6.88 17.77
C PRO A 103 -13.34 -7.79 17.86
N ALA A 104 -13.01 -8.51 16.78
CA ALA A 104 -11.78 -9.33 16.70
C ALA A 104 -10.48 -8.50 16.75
N SER A 105 -10.53 -7.18 16.51
CA SER A 105 -9.36 -6.30 16.64
C SER A 105 -8.99 -6.03 18.10
N ALA A 106 -9.96 -6.08 19.02
CA ALA A 106 -9.74 -5.72 20.42
C ALA A 106 -8.77 -6.68 21.12
N ASP A 107 -8.92 -7.98 20.86
CA ASP A 107 -8.05 -9.01 21.42
C ASP A 107 -6.63 -8.93 20.83
N VAL A 108 -6.53 -8.69 19.52
CA VAL A 108 -5.25 -8.48 18.84
C VAL A 108 -4.53 -7.23 19.35
N ASP A 109 -5.27 -6.14 19.58
CA ASP A 109 -4.71 -4.90 20.12
C ASP A 109 -4.33 -5.03 21.60
N ALA A 110 -5.08 -5.80 22.40
CA ALA A 110 -4.70 -6.14 23.76
C ALA A 110 -3.40 -6.96 23.78
N PHE A 111 -3.28 -7.96 22.90
CA PHE A 111 -2.08 -8.78 22.75
C PHE A 111 -0.87 -7.93 22.32
N ARG A 112 -1.02 -7.11 21.27
CA ARG A 112 0.05 -6.21 20.79
C ARG A 112 0.52 -5.23 21.86
N ARG A 113 -0.39 -4.64 22.64
CA ARG A 113 -0.02 -3.74 23.74
C ARG A 113 0.77 -4.45 24.83
N LYS A 114 0.45 -5.71 25.12
CA LYS A 114 1.20 -6.54 26.06
C LYS A 114 2.60 -6.85 25.53
N ASP A 115 2.70 -7.24 24.27
CA ASP A 115 3.96 -7.55 23.59
C ASP A 115 4.92 -6.34 23.54
N LEU A 116 4.40 -5.16 23.16
CA LEU A 116 5.17 -3.92 23.15
C LEU A 116 5.71 -3.55 24.55
N ARG A 117 4.96 -3.82 25.62
CA ARG A 117 5.44 -3.60 26.99
C ARG A 117 6.53 -4.58 27.40
N SER A 118 6.48 -5.83 26.96
CA SER A 118 7.58 -6.78 27.21
C SER A 118 8.88 -6.39 26.51
N LEU A 119 8.80 -5.75 25.34
CA LEU A 119 9.97 -5.26 24.61
C LEU A 119 10.61 -4.01 25.24
N GLN A 120 9.87 -3.27 26.07
CA GLN A 120 10.43 -2.13 26.82
C GLN A 120 11.27 -2.57 28.03
N TYR A 121 11.27 -3.86 28.36
CA TYR A 121 12.14 -4.44 29.39
C TYR A 121 13.40 -5.02 28.74
N PHE A 122 14.38 -4.16 28.46
CA PHE A 122 15.75 -4.62 28.29
C PHE A 122 16.39 -4.65 29.68
N PRO A 123 16.69 -5.82 30.27
CA PRO A 123 17.56 -5.85 31.42
C PRO A 123 18.92 -5.28 30.96
N ASN A 124 19.31 -4.13 31.51
CA ASN A 124 20.70 -3.68 31.39
C ASN A 124 21.58 -4.85 31.82
N GLN A 125 22.40 -5.38 30.90
CA GLN A 125 23.50 -6.26 31.26
C GLN A 125 24.62 -5.43 31.92
N ASP A 126 24.30 -4.80 33.04
CA ASP A 126 25.29 -4.19 33.93
C ASP A 126 25.76 -5.30 34.87
N SER A 127 26.44 -6.30 34.31
CA SER A 127 27.10 -7.38 35.05
C SER A 127 28.40 -7.76 34.36
N GLY A 128 29.23 -6.74 34.12
CA GLY A 128 30.60 -6.87 33.65
C GLY A 128 31.54 -6.01 34.49
N GLY A 129 31.51 -6.17 35.82
CA GLY A 129 32.43 -5.51 36.75
C GLY A 129 33.44 -6.52 37.29
N HIS A 130 34.69 -6.33 36.88
CA HIS A 130 35.89 -7.14 37.12
C HIS A 130 36.18 -7.46 38.61
N GLN A 131 36.75 -8.65 38.83
CA GLN A 131 37.37 -9.12 40.09
C GLN A 131 38.41 -8.15 40.66
N PRO A 132 38.71 -8.29 41.96
CA PRO A 132 40.07 -8.62 42.37
C PRO A 132 40.22 -10.06 42.85
#